data_AF-A0A8T4ER15-F1
#
_entry.id   AF-A0A8T4ER15-F1
#
_cell.length_a   1.000
_cell.length_b   1.000
_cell.length_c   1.000
_cell.angle_alpha   90.00
_cell.angle_beta   90.00
_cell.angle_gamma   90.00
#
_symmetry.space_group_name_H-M   'P 1'
#
loop_
_entity.id
_entity.type
_entity.pdbx_description
1 polymer ?
#
loop_
_entity_poly.entity_id
_entity_poly.type
_entity_poly.pdbx_seq_one_letter_code
_entity_poly.pdbx_strand_id
1 'polypeptide(L)'
;MAQENKYYGVKGWLLVLCIILTIIIPLLRSTTLASSLREEVGYPSFHNPQEKALVILDSLLVVALIIFSLYAGLGLWLRRKGAVGIAKAFMLICIAYGLLTLTYPLIGGFSSYTNSALIILLLKQTAYYLAFFGFWYAYLCRSKRVEATYPS
;
A
#
# COMPACT_ATOMS: atom_id res chain seq x y z
N MET A 1 -25.04 -29.14 17.90
CA MET A 1 -24.24 -28.70 16.73
C MET A 1 -24.67 -27.29 16.27
N ALA A 2 -24.49 -26.25 17.09
CA ALA A 2 -25.10 -24.93 16.84
C ALA A 2 -24.14 -23.75 17.11
N GLN A 3 -22.84 -23.88 16.79
CA GLN A 3 -21.87 -22.78 16.90
C GLN A 3 -21.14 -22.42 15.60
N GLU A 4 -21.34 -23.12 14.49
CA GLU A 4 -20.53 -22.93 13.27
C GLU A 4 -20.93 -21.70 12.43
N ASN A 5 -22.11 -21.09 12.64
CA ASN A 5 -22.60 -20.03 11.76
C ASN A 5 -22.28 -18.58 12.20
N LYS A 6 -21.60 -18.39 13.35
CA LYS A 6 -21.37 -17.04 13.92
C LYS A 6 -20.20 -16.28 13.29
N TYR A 7 -19.34 -16.96 12.52
CA TYR A 7 -18.12 -16.38 11.94
C TYR A 7 -18.13 -16.33 10.41
N TYR A 8 -19.24 -16.66 9.76
CA TYR A 8 -19.33 -16.67 8.30
C TYR A 8 -19.58 -15.27 7.74
N GLY A 9 -18.68 -14.80 6.87
CA GLY A 9 -18.84 -13.60 6.06
C GLY A 9 -18.00 -12.40 6.47
N VAL A 10 -17.98 -11.39 5.58
CA VAL A 10 -17.13 -10.20 5.73
C VAL A 10 -17.74 -9.24 6.75
N LYS A 11 -17.36 -9.38 8.02
CA LYS A 11 -17.84 -8.55 9.14
C LYS A 11 -16.72 -8.12 10.07
N GLY A 12 -16.94 -7.07 10.85
CA GLY A 12 -16.01 -6.57 11.87
C GLY A 12 -14.68 -6.13 11.26
N TRP A 13 -13.57 -6.53 11.86
CA TRP A 13 -12.21 -6.17 11.42
C TRP A 13 -11.87 -6.55 9.98
N LEU A 14 -12.47 -7.63 9.44
CA LEU A 14 -12.27 -7.98 8.03
C LEU A 14 -12.92 -6.94 7.10
N LEU A 15 -14.11 -6.44 7.45
CA LEU A 15 -14.79 -5.42 6.68
C LEU A 15 -13.99 -4.12 6.70
N VAL A 16 -13.44 -3.74 7.86
CA VAL A 16 -12.54 -2.59 8.00
C VAL A 16 -11.33 -2.73 7.08
N LEU A 17 -10.67 -3.89 7.07
CA LEU A 17 -9.56 -4.15 6.15
C LEU A 17 -9.98 -4.02 4.69
N CYS A 18 -11.14 -4.57 4.33
CA CYS A 18 -11.66 -4.47 2.98
C CYS A 18 -11.89 -3.01 2.57
N ILE A 19 -12.52 -2.19 3.41
CA ILE A 19 -12.71 -0.75 3.16
C ILE A 19 -11.37 -0.04 3.02
N ILE A 20 -10.40 -0.36 3.87
CA ILE A 20 -9.06 0.22 3.79
C ILE A 20 -8.44 -0.06 2.41
N LEU A 21 -8.49 -1.31 1.94
CA LEU A 21 -7.91 -1.73 0.67
C LEU A 21 -8.67 -1.17 -0.54
N THR A 22 -10.01 -1.07 -0.48
CA THR A 22 -10.82 -0.65 -1.63
C THR A 22 -11.02 0.86 -1.73
N ILE A 23 -11.01 1.59 -0.62
CA ILE A 23 -11.35 3.02 -0.59
C ILE A 23 -10.18 3.83 -0.06
N ILE A 24 -9.72 3.55 1.15
CA ILE A 24 -8.79 4.45 1.85
C ILE A 24 -7.42 4.48 1.15
N ILE A 25 -6.83 3.33 0.85
CA ILE A 25 -5.52 3.27 0.19
C ILE A 25 -5.57 3.87 -1.21
N PRO A 26 -6.53 3.49 -2.09
CA PRO A 26 -6.66 4.12 -3.41
C PRO A 26 -6.81 5.65 -3.33
N LEU A 27 -7.60 6.16 -2.39
CA LEU A 27 -7.83 7.59 -2.22
C LEU A 27 -6.58 8.33 -1.72
N LEU A 28 -5.87 7.79 -0.74
CA LEU A 28 -4.63 8.39 -0.24
C LEU A 28 -3.52 8.38 -1.31
N ARG A 29 -3.43 7.29 -2.08
CA ARG A 29 -2.44 7.18 -3.16
C ARG A 29 -2.78 8.10 -4.33
N SER A 30 -4.06 8.24 -4.70
CA SER A 30 -4.47 9.12 -5.78
C SER A 30 -4.28 10.61 -5.44
N THR A 31 -4.56 11.01 -4.20
CA THR A 31 -4.31 12.38 -3.74
C THR A 31 -2.82 12.71 -3.75
N THR A 32 -1.97 11.77 -3.28
CA THR A 32 -0.51 11.92 -3.34
C THR A 32 -0.02 12.03 -4.79
N LEU A 33 -0.52 11.18 -5.69
CA LEU A 33 -0.18 11.23 -7.12
C LEU A 33 -0.62 12.56 -7.75
N ALA A 34 -1.82 13.04 -7.41
CA ALA A 34 -2.36 14.30 -7.92
C ALA A 34 -1.57 15.52 -7.44
N SER A 35 -1.08 15.53 -6.19
CA SER A 35 -0.17 16.57 -5.71
C SER A 35 1.17 16.52 -6.46
N SER A 36 1.75 15.33 -6.65
CA SER A 36 3.02 15.18 -7.37
C SER A 36 2.91 15.69 -8.81
N LEU A 37 1.86 15.30 -9.54
CA LEU A 37 1.65 15.76 -10.92
C LEU A 37 1.40 17.28 -11.02
N ARG A 38 0.74 17.88 -10.03
CA ARG A 38 0.54 19.34 -10.00
C ARG A 38 1.85 20.09 -9.78
N GLU A 39 2.72 19.56 -8.93
CA GLU A 39 4.05 20.14 -8.68
C GLU A 39 4.93 20.05 -9.92
N GLU A 40 4.85 18.96 -10.70
CA GLU A 40 5.59 18.82 -11.97
C GLU A 40 5.16 19.81 -13.06
N VAL A 41 3.87 20.12 -13.15
CA VAL A 41 3.34 21.06 -14.17
C VAL A 41 3.66 22.52 -13.80
N GLY A 42 3.85 22.82 -12.51
CA GLY A 42 4.15 24.16 -12.00
C GLY A 42 5.63 24.54 -11.96
N TYR A 43 6.54 23.57 -11.88
CA TYR A 43 7.99 23.80 -11.82
C TYR A 43 8.71 23.07 -12.97
N PRO A 44 9.33 23.80 -13.93
CA PRO A 44 10.20 23.20 -14.95
C PRO A 44 11.58 22.81 -14.35
N SER A 45 11.60 22.28 -13.13
CA SER A 45 12.81 22.09 -12.32
C SER A 45 13.44 20.71 -12.43
N PHE A 46 12.98 19.84 -13.33
CA PHE A 46 13.74 18.65 -13.70
C PHE A 46 15.00 19.06 -14.45
N HIS A 47 16.05 19.35 -13.71
CA HIS A 47 17.35 19.68 -14.26
C HIS A 47 17.99 18.44 -14.92
N ASN A 48 17.64 17.24 -14.45
CA ASN A 48 18.26 15.99 -14.92
C ASN A 48 17.22 15.01 -15.51
N PRO A 49 17.53 14.35 -16.66
CA PRO A 49 16.66 13.35 -17.27
C PRO A 49 16.44 12.12 -16.37
N GLN A 50 17.37 11.83 -15.45
CA GLN A 50 17.26 10.73 -14.49
C GLN A 50 16.16 10.95 -13.44
N GLU A 51 16.02 12.17 -12.94
CA GLU A 51 14.96 12.54 -11.97
C GLU A 51 13.58 12.36 -12.61
N LYS A 52 13.41 12.83 -13.84
CA LYS A 52 12.16 12.66 -14.59
C LYS A 52 11.82 11.19 -14.82
N ALA A 53 12.81 10.36 -15.15
CA ALA A 53 12.59 8.93 -15.33
C ALA A 53 12.15 8.25 -14.02
N LEU A 54 12.74 8.63 -12.89
CA LEU A 54 12.35 8.11 -11.57
C LEU A 54 10.93 8.50 -11.19
N VAL A 55 10.50 9.75 -11.42
CA VAL A 55 9.13 10.16 -11.06
C VAL A 55 8.08 9.51 -11.97
N ILE A 56 8.37 9.34 -13.27
CA ILE A 56 7.49 8.60 -14.18
C ILE A 56 7.37 7.14 -13.73
N LEU A 57 8.49 6.49 -13.39
CA LEU A 57 8.51 5.12 -12.90
C LEU A 57 7.73 4.99 -11.59
N ASP A 58 7.94 5.91 -10.64
CA ASP A 58 7.22 5.94 -9.37
C ASP A 58 5.72 6.11 -9.57
N SER A 59 5.31 7.03 -10.44
CA SER A 59 3.91 7.26 -10.78
C SER A 59 3.24 5.99 -11.34
N LEU A 60 3.93 5.27 -12.24
CA LEU A 60 3.45 4.01 -12.78
C LEU A 60 3.31 2.94 -11.69
N LEU A 61 4.29 2.84 -10.78
CA LEU A 61 4.24 1.92 -9.64
C LEU A 61 3.07 2.24 -8.71
N VAL A 62 2.84 3.53 -8.40
CA VAL A 62 1.71 3.97 -7.57
C VAL A 62 0.38 3.59 -8.22
N VAL A 63 0.22 3.80 -9.53
CA VAL A 63 -0.99 3.39 -10.26
C VAL A 63 -1.18 1.87 -10.20
N ALA A 64 -0.12 1.09 -10.40
CA ALA A 64 -0.18 -0.37 -10.29
C ALA A 64 -0.59 -0.80 -8.86
N LEU A 65 -0.07 -0.14 -7.82
CA LEU A 65 -0.43 -0.40 -6.43
C LEU A 65 -1.90 -0.05 -6.14
N ILE A 66 -2.43 1.03 -6.71
CA ILE A 66 -3.85 1.39 -6.57
C ILE A 66 -4.74 0.27 -7.15
N ILE A 67 -4.44 -0.17 -8.38
CA ILE A 67 -5.19 -1.25 -9.04
C ILE A 67 -5.08 -2.54 -8.24
N PHE A 68 -3.89 -2.86 -7.75
CA PHE A 68 -3.67 -4.09 -6.99
C PHE A 68 -4.36 -4.05 -5.61
N SER A 69 -4.41 -2.89 -4.95
CA SER A 69 -5.16 -2.67 -3.71
C SER A 69 -6.65 -2.91 -3.91
N LEU A 70 -7.22 -2.34 -4.99
CA LEU A 70 -8.62 -2.56 -5.36
C LEU A 70 -8.90 -4.04 -5.63
N TYR A 71 -8.02 -4.71 -6.39
CA TYR A 71 -8.17 -6.13 -6.69
C TYR A 71 -8.10 -7.01 -5.43
N ALA A 72 -7.15 -6.74 -4.54
CA ALA A 72 -7.03 -7.45 -3.27
C ALA A 72 -8.26 -7.23 -2.36
N GLY A 73 -8.71 -5.99 -2.24
CA GLY A 73 -9.89 -5.63 -1.45
C GLY A 73 -11.18 -6.24 -2.02
N LEU A 74 -11.40 -6.16 -3.33
CA LEU A 74 -12.54 -6.77 -4.01
C LEU A 74 -12.50 -8.30 -3.91
N GLY A 75 -11.33 -8.91 -4.02
CA GLY A 75 -11.15 -10.34 -3.81
C GLY A 75 -11.62 -10.79 -2.43
N LEU A 76 -11.31 -9.99 -1.40
CA LEU A 76 -11.81 -10.23 -0.05
C LEU A 76 -13.34 -10.02 0.03
N TRP A 77 -13.89 -8.91 -0.49
CA TRP A 77 -15.34 -8.67 -0.53
C TRP A 77 -16.12 -9.82 -1.18
N LEU A 78 -15.63 -10.31 -2.32
CA LEU A 78 -16.26 -11.35 -3.12
C LEU A 78 -15.98 -12.77 -2.61
N ARG A 79 -15.22 -12.91 -1.52
CA ARG A 79 -14.85 -14.21 -0.93
C ARG A 79 -14.20 -15.17 -1.94
N ARG A 80 -13.37 -14.64 -2.84
CA ARG A 80 -12.67 -15.46 -3.85
C ARG A 80 -11.68 -16.42 -3.19
N LYS A 81 -11.52 -17.61 -3.76
CA LYS A 81 -10.47 -18.56 -3.35
C LYS A 81 -9.10 -17.88 -3.48
N GLY A 82 -8.27 -17.99 -2.44
CA GLY A 82 -6.95 -17.36 -2.40
C GLY A 82 -6.93 -15.84 -2.16
N ALA A 83 -8.07 -15.19 -1.92
CA ALA A 83 -8.12 -13.73 -1.69
C ALA A 83 -7.21 -13.26 -0.54
N VAL A 84 -7.11 -14.06 0.52
CA VAL A 84 -6.22 -13.80 1.66
C VAL A 84 -4.75 -13.81 1.24
N GLY A 85 -4.36 -14.73 0.34
CA GLY A 85 -3.00 -14.78 -0.21
C GLY A 85 -2.68 -13.53 -1.03
N ILE A 86 -3.62 -13.09 -1.86
CA ILE A 86 -3.49 -11.87 -2.67
C ILE A 86 -3.35 -10.63 -1.77
N ALA A 87 -4.17 -10.53 -0.72
CA ALA A 87 -4.08 -9.42 0.24
C ALA A 87 -2.74 -9.41 1.00
N LYS A 88 -2.23 -10.58 1.41
CA LYS A 88 -0.91 -10.71 2.03
C LYS A 88 0.20 -10.30 1.07
N ALA A 89 0.14 -10.74 -0.19
CA ALA A 89 1.09 -10.35 -1.22
C ALA A 89 1.08 -8.83 -1.43
N PHE A 90 -0.10 -8.22 -1.52
CA PHE A 90 -0.24 -6.75 -1.61
C PHE A 90 0.45 -6.02 -0.45
N MET A 91 0.27 -6.50 0.79
CA MET A 91 0.92 -5.91 1.97
C MET A 91 2.45 -6.00 1.88
N LEU A 92 2.99 -7.15 1.47
CA LEU A 92 4.43 -7.34 1.27
C LEU A 92 4.98 -6.44 0.16
N ILE A 93 4.26 -6.31 -0.96
CA ILE A 93 4.66 -5.40 -2.05
C ILE A 93 4.64 -3.95 -1.56
N CYS A 94 3.66 -3.53 -0.76
CA CYS A 94 3.64 -2.18 -0.19
C CYS A 94 4.85 -1.91 0.72
N ILE A 95 5.26 -2.90 1.51
CA ILE A 95 6.48 -2.81 2.34
C ILE A 95 7.71 -2.73 1.45
N ALA A 96 7.84 -3.61 0.45
CA ALA A 96 8.95 -3.60 -0.49
C ALA A 96 9.06 -2.28 -1.25
N TYR A 97 7.92 -1.73 -1.70
CA TYR A 97 7.86 -0.41 -2.32
C TYR A 97 8.32 0.69 -1.37
N GLY A 98 7.87 0.70 -0.11
CA GLY A 98 8.32 1.67 0.90
C GLY A 98 9.81 1.56 1.27
N LEU A 99 10.43 0.40 1.08
CA LEU A 99 11.88 0.23 1.20
C LEU A 99 12.61 0.71 -0.06
N LEU A 100 12.03 0.47 -1.24
CA LEU A 100 12.56 0.96 -2.51
C LEU A 100 12.57 2.49 -2.55
N THR A 101 11.54 3.16 -2.04
CA THR A 101 11.52 4.63 -2.00
C THR A 101 12.60 5.24 -1.10
N LEU A 102 13.15 4.49 -0.13
CA LEU A 102 14.30 4.95 0.67
C LEU A 102 15.58 5.04 -0.17
N THR A 103 15.68 4.30 -1.27
CA THR A 103 16.86 4.33 -2.15
C THR A 103 16.77 5.41 -3.21
N TYR A 104 15.58 5.98 -3.46
CA TYR A 104 15.37 7.00 -4.48
C TYR A 104 16.30 8.21 -4.35
N PRO A 105 16.54 8.77 -3.14
CA PRO A 105 17.45 9.88 -3.02
C PRO A 105 18.93 9.53 -3.27
N LEU A 106 19.32 8.27 -3.03
CA LEU A 106 20.67 7.77 -3.31
C LEU A 106 20.90 7.61 -4.81
N ILE A 107 19.85 7.25 -5.57
CA ILE A 107 19.91 7.00 -7.01
C ILE A 107 19.70 8.28 -7.81
N GLY A 108 18.77 9.13 -7.39
CA GLY A 108 18.34 10.32 -8.13
C GLY A 108 19.25 11.54 -7.94
N GLY A 109 20.31 11.44 -7.14
CA GLY A 109 21.25 12.55 -6.92
C GLY A 109 20.60 13.78 -6.29
N PHE A 110 19.47 13.62 -5.60
CA PHE A 110 18.77 14.73 -4.95
C PHE A 110 19.71 15.41 -3.94
N SER A 111 20.21 16.60 -4.29
CA SER A 111 21.09 17.43 -3.43
C SER A 111 20.47 17.77 -2.07
N SER A 112 19.14 17.60 -1.95
CA SER A 112 18.35 17.72 -0.74
C SER A 112 18.58 16.60 0.29
N TYR A 113 19.39 15.57 -0.01
CA TYR A 113 19.75 14.51 0.95
C TYR A 113 20.60 15.00 2.14
N THR A 114 21.12 16.23 2.08
CA THR A 114 21.69 16.90 3.25
C THR A 114 20.63 17.37 4.26
N ASN A 115 19.35 17.37 3.88
CA ASN A 115 18.26 17.80 4.75
C ASN A 115 17.81 16.61 5.62
N SER A 116 18.39 16.51 6.83
CA SER A 116 18.06 15.50 7.83
C SER A 116 16.56 15.35 8.09
N ALA A 117 15.79 16.43 7.91
CA ALA A 117 14.33 16.42 8.00
C ALA A 117 13.66 15.51 6.96
N LEU A 118 14.15 15.46 5.72
CA LEU A 118 13.61 14.59 4.67
C LEU A 118 13.88 13.12 4.96
N ILE A 119 15.08 12.79 5.43
CA ILE A 119 15.43 11.40 5.81
C ILE A 119 14.56 10.94 6.99
N ILE A 120 14.39 11.79 8.01
CA ILE A 120 13.52 11.50 9.16
C ILE A 120 12.06 11.30 8.71
N LEU A 121 11.56 12.13 7.78
CA LEU A 121 10.21 12.00 7.24
C LEU A 121 10.03 10.67 6.51
N LEU A 122 10.96 10.30 5.63
CA LEU A 122 10.94 9.04 4.89
C LEU A 122 10.99 7.83 5.82
N LEU A 123 11.90 7.84 6.80
CA LEU A 123 12.00 6.79 7.81
C LEU A 123 10.71 6.65 8.63
N LYS A 124 10.13 7.78 9.06
CA LYS A 124 8.86 7.79 9.80
C LYS A 124 7.72 7.22 8.95
N GLN A 125 7.66 7.58 7.67
CA GLN A 125 6.66 7.06 6.75
C GLN A 125 6.83 5.54 6.53
N THR A 126 8.05 5.07 6.30
CA THR A 126 8.33 3.64 6.15
C THR A 126 8.03 2.86 7.43
N ALA A 127 8.39 3.40 8.61
CA ALA A 127 8.05 2.80 9.90
C ALA A 127 6.53 2.71 10.10
N TYR A 128 5.78 3.75 9.74
CA TYR A 128 4.32 3.73 9.79
C TYR A 128 3.74 2.65 8.85
N TYR A 129 4.23 2.54 7.62
CA TYR A 129 3.79 1.51 6.68
C TYR A 129 4.10 0.10 7.20
N LEU A 130 5.29 -0.14 7.74
CA LEU A 130 5.67 -1.41 8.34
C LEU A 130 4.74 -1.78 9.50
N ALA A 131 4.47 -0.85 10.42
CA ALA A 131 3.58 -1.10 11.54
C ALA A 131 2.14 -1.37 11.07
N PHE A 132 1.62 -0.54 10.16
CA PHE A 132 0.25 -0.65 9.65
C PHE A 132 0.04 -1.95 8.87
N PHE A 133 0.88 -2.22 7.88
CA PHE A 133 0.76 -3.44 7.08
C PHE A 133 1.14 -4.69 7.86
N GLY A 134 2.13 -4.60 8.76
CA GLY A 134 2.49 -5.71 9.66
C GLY A 134 1.35 -6.11 10.59
N PHE A 135 0.64 -5.14 11.18
CA PHE A 135 -0.55 -5.39 12.00
C PHE A 135 -1.63 -6.14 11.21
N TRP A 136 -1.97 -5.66 10.01
CA TRP A 136 -3.00 -6.30 9.19
C TRP A 136 -2.57 -7.65 8.63
N TYR A 137 -1.28 -7.82 8.32
CA TYR A 137 -0.72 -9.10 7.91
C TYR A 137 -0.83 -10.13 9.03
N ALA A 138 -0.45 -9.76 10.25
CA ALA A 138 -0.60 -10.61 11.44
C ALA A 138 -2.07 -10.98 11.69
N TYR A 139 -2.98 -10.01 11.53
CA TYR A 139 -4.43 -10.26 11.61
C TYR A 139 -4.90 -11.29 10.57
N LEU A 140 -4.51 -11.15 9.30
CA LEU A 140 -4.86 -12.11 8.23
C LEU A 140 -4.27 -13.51 8.44
N CYS A 141 -3.13 -13.62 9.12
CA CYS A 141 -2.51 -14.91 9.44
C CYS A 141 -3.15 -15.61 10.63
N ARG A 142 -3.59 -14.86 11.66
CA ARG A 142 -3.97 -15.43 12.96
C ARG A 142 -5.47 -15.44 13.24
N SER A 143 -6.26 -14.70 12.47
CA SER A 143 -7.69 -14.53 12.75
C SER A 143 -8.50 -15.78 12.39
N LYS A 144 -9.07 -16.44 13.41
CA LYS A 144 -10.03 -17.56 13.26
C LYS A 144 -11.23 -17.20 12.37
N ARG A 145 -11.58 -15.91 12.28
CA ARG A 145 -12.64 -15.41 11.38
C ARG A 145 -12.25 -15.47 9.91
N VAL A 146 -10.98 -15.19 9.60
CA VAL A 146 -10.46 -15.29 8.23
C VAL A 146 -10.49 -16.75 7.81
N GLU A 147 -9.99 -17.65 8.65
CA GLU A 147 -10.01 -19.08 8.42
C GLU A 147 -11.44 -19.63 8.23
N ALA A 148 -12.39 -19.20 9.07
CA ALA A 148 -13.79 -19.59 8.94
C ALA A 148 -14.51 -18.99 7.70
N THR A 149 -14.06 -17.83 7.19
CA THR A 149 -14.68 -17.16 6.03
C THR A 149 -14.07 -17.62 4.71
N TYR A 150 -12.80 -18.01 4.71
CA TYR A 150 -12.07 -18.51 3.55
C TYR A 150 -11.48 -19.89 3.89
N PRO A 151 -12.31 -20.94 3.97
CA PRO A 151 -11.80 -22.30 4.04
C PRO A 151 -10.98 -22.55 2.77
N SER A 152 -9.70 -22.85 2.97
CA SER A 152 -8.71 -23.14 1.93
C SER A 152 -9.07 -24.38 1.13
#